data_AF-A0A6G3UPI4-F1
#
_entry.id   AF-A0A6G3UPI4-F1
#
_cell.length_a   1.000
_cell.length_b   1.000
_cell.length_c   1.000
_cell.angle_alpha   90.00
_cell.angle_beta   90.00
_cell.angle_gamma   90.00
#
_symmetry.space_group_name_H-M   'P 1'
#
loop_
_entity.id
_entity.type
_entity.pdbx_description
1 polymer ?
#
loop_
_entity_poly.entity_id
_entity_poly.type
_entity_poly.pdbx_seq_one_letter_code
_entity_poly.pdbx_strand_id
1 'polypeptide(L)'
;MSAATTELRRFLTITGRRFKNGQSAPEMFSPAVDKAWHDLLGTPAYEALCQESAGRLIRHVANNGHGPIAWVTAYEEAYGPLPEIWFTDAHGNVDQAAIARYRENGVVVAEWDCGPAGGDGDIVPDQPATVRR
;
A
#
# COMPACT_ATOMS: atom_id res chain seq x y z
N MET A 1 10.25 -7.69 -15.06
CA MET A 1 9.59 -6.97 -13.95
C MET A 1 9.66 -7.89 -12.73
N SER A 2 10.11 -7.40 -11.56
CA SER A 2 10.20 -8.24 -10.36
C SER A 2 8.81 -8.50 -9.77
N ALA A 3 8.69 -9.50 -8.90
CA ALA A 3 7.44 -9.75 -8.16
C ALA A 3 6.99 -8.51 -7.39
N ALA A 4 7.91 -7.80 -6.72
CA ALA A 4 7.62 -6.58 -5.99
C ALA A 4 7.08 -5.45 -6.89
N THR A 5 7.68 -5.23 -8.07
CA THR A 5 7.17 -4.22 -9.01
C THR A 5 5.80 -4.60 -9.60
N THR A 6 5.55 -5.89 -9.83
CA THR A 6 4.23 -6.37 -10.26
C THR A 6 3.17 -6.12 -9.18
N GLU A 7 3.49 -6.38 -7.91
CA GLU A 7 2.56 -6.13 -6.80
C GLU A 7 2.38 -4.64 -6.51
N LEU A 8 3.42 -3.82 -6.67
CA LEU A 8 3.30 -2.37 -6.61
C LEU A 8 2.29 -1.86 -7.65
N ARG A 9 2.33 -2.38 -8.89
CA ARG A 9 1.34 -2.03 -9.92
C ARG A 9 -0.09 -2.31 -9.44
N ARG A 10 -0.33 -3.50 -8.88
CA ARG A 10 -1.66 -3.90 -8.36
C ARG A 10 -2.09 -3.01 -7.20
N PHE A 11 -1.17 -2.70 -6.29
CA PHE A 11 -1.41 -1.77 -5.19
C PHE A 11 -1.81 -0.37 -5.68
N LEU A 12 -1.11 0.17 -6.68
CA LEU A 12 -1.44 1.46 -7.28
C LEU A 12 -2.80 1.43 -7.99
N THR A 13 -3.15 0.31 -8.64
CA THR A 13 -4.50 0.13 -9.21
C THR A 13 -5.58 0.14 -8.14
N ILE A 14 -5.39 -0.57 -7.03
CA ILE A 14 -6.33 -0.55 -5.89
C ILE A 14 -6.42 0.85 -5.29
N THR A 15 -5.28 1.53 -5.12
CA THR A 15 -5.21 2.92 -4.64
C THR A 15 -6.06 3.84 -5.52
N GLY A 16 -5.89 3.77 -6.85
CA GLY A 16 -6.66 4.56 -7.80
C GLY A 16 -8.17 4.33 -7.68
N ARG A 17 -8.59 3.07 -7.53
CA ARG A 17 -9.99 2.68 -7.32
C ARG A 17 -10.55 3.24 -6.01
N ARG A 18 -9.83 3.07 -4.89
CA ARG A 18 -10.24 3.58 -3.57
C ARG A 18 -10.43 5.09 -3.58
N PHE A 19 -9.45 5.83 -4.09
CA PHE A 19 -9.55 7.28 -4.21
C PHE A 19 -10.70 7.72 -5.14
N LYS A 20 -10.95 7.01 -6.24
CA LYS A 20 -12.11 7.30 -7.12
C LYS A 20 -13.45 7.12 -6.39
N ASN A 21 -13.50 6.19 -5.44
CA ASN A 21 -14.69 5.87 -4.66
C ASN A 21 -14.79 6.65 -3.33
N GLY A 22 -13.89 7.61 -3.07
CA GLY A 22 -13.85 8.37 -1.81
C GLY A 22 -13.46 7.54 -0.58
N GLN A 23 -12.79 6.40 -0.79
CA GLN A 23 -12.28 5.54 0.27
C GLN A 23 -10.90 6.01 0.72
N SER A 24 -10.52 5.66 1.95
CA SER A 24 -9.19 5.95 2.50
C SER A 24 -8.06 5.31 1.68
N ALA A 25 -6.90 5.95 1.74
CA ALA A 25 -5.65 5.41 1.21
C ALA A 25 -5.39 3.99 1.73
N PRO A 26 -4.99 3.04 0.88
CA PRO A 26 -4.61 1.70 1.32
C PRO A 26 -3.28 1.72 2.09
N GLU A 27 -3.14 0.82 3.06
CA GLU A 27 -1.96 0.66 3.91
C GLU A 27 -0.82 -0.09 3.17
N MET A 28 0.40 0.47 3.10
CA MET A 28 1.56 -0.22 2.51
C MET A 28 2.31 -1.01 3.58
N PHE A 29 1.97 -2.29 3.74
CA PHE A 29 2.52 -3.12 4.83
C PHE A 29 3.67 -4.04 4.42
N SER A 30 4.00 -4.14 3.14
CA SER A 30 5.06 -5.04 2.65
C SER A 30 6.36 -4.26 2.46
N PRO A 31 7.41 -4.53 3.25
CA PRO A 31 8.70 -3.86 3.06
C PRO A 31 9.34 -4.17 1.71
N ALA A 32 9.11 -5.35 1.13
CA ALA A 32 9.61 -5.68 -0.21
C ALA A 32 8.93 -4.85 -1.31
N VAL A 33 7.61 -4.66 -1.24
CA VAL A 33 6.86 -3.84 -2.21
C VAL A 33 7.15 -2.35 -1.98
N ASP A 34 7.23 -1.92 -0.72
CA ASP A 34 7.60 -0.56 -0.34
C ASP A 34 8.99 -0.18 -0.86
N LYS A 35 9.98 -1.07 -0.69
CA LYS A 35 11.31 -0.87 -1.28
C LYS A 35 11.24 -0.67 -2.79
N ALA A 36 10.48 -1.50 -3.51
CA ALA A 36 10.32 -1.35 -4.96
C ALA A 36 9.60 -0.04 -5.33
N TRP A 37 8.76 0.49 -4.44
CA TRP A 37 8.14 1.78 -4.60
C TRP A 37 9.17 2.90 -4.46
N HIS A 38 9.95 2.92 -3.38
CA HIS A 38 10.99 3.93 -3.15
C HIS A 38 12.05 3.94 -4.24
N ASP A 39 12.45 2.76 -4.73
CA ASP A 39 13.42 2.64 -5.84
C ASP A 39 12.91 3.31 -7.14
N LEU A 40 11.59 3.47 -7.30
CA LEU A 40 10.97 4.12 -8.46
C LEU A 40 10.61 5.59 -8.24
N LEU A 41 10.46 6.06 -7.00
CA LEU A 41 10.00 7.42 -6.71
C LEU A 41 10.85 8.50 -7.41
N GLY A 42 10.20 9.51 -7.97
CA GLY A 42 10.85 10.62 -8.67
C GLY A 42 11.40 10.26 -10.06
N THR A 43 11.17 9.04 -10.55
CA THR A 43 11.57 8.63 -11.91
C THR A 43 10.40 8.77 -12.89
N PRO A 44 10.68 8.98 -14.20
CA PRO A 44 9.64 8.92 -15.24
C PRO A 44 8.93 7.56 -15.30
N ALA A 45 9.61 6.48 -14.91
CA ALA A 45 9.02 5.14 -14.85
C ALA A 45 7.90 5.06 -13.81
N TYR A 46 8.03 5.78 -12.68
CA TYR A 46 6.99 5.83 -11.67
C TYR A 46 5.76 6.62 -12.14
N GLU A 47 5.97 7.75 -12.82
CA GLU A 47 4.87 8.51 -13.41
C GLU A 47 4.08 7.68 -14.42
N ALA A 48 4.79 6.99 -15.32
CA ALA A 48 4.17 6.06 -16.29
C ALA A 48 3.41 4.93 -15.57
N LEU A 49 4.01 4.32 -14.53
CA LEU A 49 3.36 3.27 -13.76
C LEU A 49 2.08 3.77 -13.08
N CYS A 50 2.09 4.96 -12.50
CA CYS A 50 0.91 5.57 -11.89
C CYS A 50 -0.17 5.86 -12.93
N GLN A 51 0.21 6.40 -14.10
CA GLN A 51 -0.72 6.69 -15.18
C GLN A 51 -1.38 5.41 -15.71
N GLU A 52 -0.62 4.35 -15.93
CA GLU A 52 -1.14 3.06 -16.38
C GLU A 52 -2.05 2.38 -15.33
N SER A 53 -1.70 2.49 -14.05
CA SER A 53 -2.36 1.75 -12.97
C SER A 53 -3.58 2.46 -12.42
N ALA A 54 -3.49 3.78 -12.24
CA ALA A 54 -4.46 4.60 -11.53
C ALA A 54 -5.02 5.77 -12.38
N GLY A 55 -4.50 5.97 -13.61
CA GLY A 55 -4.92 7.06 -14.49
C GLY A 55 -4.45 8.45 -14.07
N ARG A 56 -3.65 8.54 -13.00
CA ARG A 56 -3.10 9.78 -12.43
C ARG A 56 -1.86 9.47 -11.60
N LEU A 57 -1.04 10.49 -11.36
CA LEU A 57 0.07 10.40 -10.42
C LEU A 57 -0.45 10.14 -8.99
N ILE A 58 0.08 9.12 -8.34
CA ILE A 58 -0.16 8.83 -6.93
C ILE A 58 1.03 9.40 -6.14
N ARG A 59 0.77 10.27 -5.17
CA ARG A 59 1.85 10.81 -4.32
C ARG A 59 2.20 9.79 -3.24
N HIS A 60 3.45 9.82 -2.80
CA HIS A 60 3.93 9.08 -1.64
C HIS A 60 4.06 10.02 -0.45
N VAL A 61 3.59 9.58 0.71
CA VAL A 61 3.75 10.31 1.97
C VAL A 61 4.26 9.37 3.06
N ALA A 62 5.19 9.87 3.88
CA ALA A 62 5.54 9.21 5.12
C ALA A 62 4.35 9.32 6.09
N ASN A 63 4.01 8.22 6.74
CA ASN A 63 3.02 8.17 7.81
C ASN A 63 3.42 7.05 8.77
N ASN A 64 2.54 6.63 9.66
CA ASN A 64 2.71 5.35 10.33
C ASN A 64 1.36 4.83 10.80
N GLY A 65 1.30 3.53 11.04
CA GLY A 65 0.15 2.90 11.65
C GLY A 65 0.35 1.42 11.85
N HIS A 66 -0.61 0.84 12.55
CA HIS A 66 -0.72 -0.59 12.75
C HIS A 66 -2.20 -0.96 12.81
N GLY A 67 -2.58 -2.04 12.15
CA GLY A 67 -3.95 -2.53 12.19
C GLY A 67 -4.27 -3.47 11.04
N PRO A 68 -5.57 -3.81 10.88
CA PRO A 68 -6.03 -4.61 9.77
C PRO A 68 -5.80 -3.91 8.43
N ILE A 69 -5.35 -4.66 7.43
CA ILE A 69 -5.11 -4.14 6.08
C ILE A 69 -6.43 -4.12 5.31
N ALA A 70 -6.98 -2.92 5.12
CA ALA A 70 -8.38 -2.71 4.73
C ALA A 70 -8.64 -2.95 3.24
N TRP A 71 -7.61 -3.32 2.47
CA TRP A 71 -7.69 -3.54 1.03
C TRP A 71 -7.48 -4.98 0.58
N VAL A 72 -7.15 -5.90 1.50
CA VAL A 72 -6.88 -7.32 1.17
C VAL A 72 -8.05 -7.95 0.42
N THR A 73 -9.28 -7.80 0.89
CA THR A 73 -10.46 -8.37 0.21
C THR A 73 -10.61 -7.86 -1.23
N ALA A 74 -10.44 -6.55 -1.46
CA ALA A 74 -10.53 -5.97 -2.80
C ALA A 74 -9.38 -6.42 -3.71
N TYR A 75 -8.21 -6.73 -3.14
CA TYR A 75 -7.11 -7.34 -3.87
C TYR A 75 -7.46 -8.78 -4.27
N GLU A 76 -7.97 -9.58 -3.34
CA GLU A 76 -8.30 -10.98 -3.58
C GLU A 76 -9.38 -11.16 -4.63
N GLU A 77 -10.42 -10.34 -4.58
CA GLU A 77 -11.47 -10.31 -5.59
C GLU A 77 -10.93 -10.03 -7.00
N ALA A 78 -9.85 -9.25 -7.10
CA ALA A 78 -9.28 -8.83 -8.39
C ALA A 78 -8.16 -9.75 -8.89
N TYR A 79 -7.37 -10.34 -7.99
CA TYR A 79 -6.10 -10.99 -8.33
C TYR A 79 -5.90 -12.37 -7.68
N GLY A 80 -6.81 -12.79 -6.80
CA GLY A 80 -6.64 -13.97 -5.96
C GLY A 80 -5.80 -13.72 -4.71
N PRO A 81 -5.42 -14.78 -3.97
CA PRO A 81 -4.72 -14.66 -2.70
C PRO A 81 -3.43 -13.81 -2.78
N LEU A 82 -3.09 -13.14 -1.68
CA LEU A 82 -1.85 -12.38 -1.59
C LEU A 82 -0.63 -13.30 -1.81
N PRO A 83 0.24 -13.01 -2.79
CA PRO A 83 1.48 -13.75 -2.96
C PRO A 83 2.48 -13.49 -1.82
N GLU A 84 3.44 -14.39 -1.64
CA GLU A 84 4.44 -14.34 -0.55
C GLU A 84 5.21 -13.02 -0.46
N ILE A 85 5.40 -12.32 -1.58
CA ILE A 85 6.08 -11.03 -1.63
C ILE A 85 5.43 -9.98 -0.72
N TRP A 86 4.11 -10.05 -0.48
CA TRP A 86 3.43 -9.18 0.48
C TRP A 86 3.86 -9.42 1.93
N PHE A 87 4.38 -10.60 2.23
CA PHE A 87 4.87 -11.01 3.55
C PHE A 87 6.40 -11.11 3.58
N THR A 88 7.07 -10.50 2.60
CA THR A 88 8.53 -10.52 2.47
C THR A 88 9.12 -9.20 2.95
N ASP A 89 10.16 -9.27 3.76
CA ASP A 89 10.90 -8.10 4.21
C ASP A 89 11.79 -7.50 3.09
N ALA A 90 12.42 -6.35 3.35
CA ALA A 90 13.26 -5.67 2.36
C ALA A 90 14.55 -6.46 2.00
N HIS A 91 14.88 -7.51 2.76
CA HIS A 91 16.03 -8.38 2.56
C HIS A 91 15.66 -9.71 1.87
N GLY A 92 14.38 -9.97 1.61
CA GLY A 92 13.89 -11.19 0.97
C GLY A 92 13.49 -12.30 1.94
N ASN A 93 13.42 -12.06 3.25
CA ASN A 93 12.94 -13.06 4.20
C ASN A 93 11.41 -13.05 4.26
N VAL A 94 10.81 -14.23 4.15
CA VAL A 94 9.36 -14.40 4.14
C VAL A 94 8.85 -14.70 5.56
N ASP A 95 7.87 -13.94 6.04
CA ASP A 95 7.14 -14.25 7.27
C ASP A 95 6.10 -15.35 7.04
N GLN A 96 6.56 -16.60 7.18
CA GLN A 96 5.73 -17.79 7.06
C GLN A 96 4.60 -17.84 8.10
N ALA A 97 4.80 -17.23 9.28
CA ALA A 97 3.77 -17.20 10.32
C ALA A 97 2.64 -16.22 9.97
N ALA A 98 2.96 -15.07 9.39
CA ALA A 98 1.96 -14.15 8.87
C ALA A 98 1.16 -14.76 7.71
N ILE A 99 1.83 -15.47 6.79
CA ILE A 99 1.15 -16.22 5.72
C ILE A 99 0.20 -17.26 6.29
N ALA A 100 0.63 -18.05 7.27
CA ALA A 100 -0.21 -19.08 7.89
C ALA A 100 -1.46 -18.47 8.52
N ARG A 101 -1.32 -17.38 9.29
CA ARG A 101 -2.45 -16.65 9.89
C ARG A 101 -3.41 -16.12 8.82
N TYR A 102 -2.87 -15.47 7.79
CA TYR A 102 -3.65 -14.95 6.67
C TYR A 102 -4.42 -16.07 5.94
N ARG A 103 -3.81 -17.22 5.70
CA ARG A 103 -4.49 -18.37 5.06
C ARG A 103 -5.57 -18.99 5.93
N GLU A 104 -5.43 -18.90 7.26
CA GLU A 104 -6.39 -19.45 8.21
C GLU A 104 -7.66 -18.60 8.31
N ASN A 105 -7.53 -17.27 8.34
CA ASN A 105 -8.64 -16.38 8.65
C ASN A 105 -8.94 -15.28 7.61
N GLY A 106 -8.12 -15.15 6.56
CA GLY A 106 -8.26 -14.14 5.51
C GLY A 106 -7.91 -12.71 5.94
N VAL A 107 -7.38 -12.53 7.15
CA VAL A 107 -7.09 -11.21 7.73
C VAL A 107 -5.58 -11.00 7.80
N VAL A 108 -5.14 -9.86 7.29
CA VAL A 108 -3.77 -9.36 7.52
C VAL A 108 -3.84 -8.23 8.54
N VAL A 109 -3.05 -8.34 9.60
CA VAL A 109 -2.79 -7.28 10.57
C VAL A 109 -1.28 -7.00 10.53
N ALA A 110 -0.91 -5.77 10.25
CA ALA A 110 0.49 -5.39 10.07
C ALA A 110 0.71 -3.90 10.39
N GLU A 111 1.98 -3.51 10.43
CA GLU A 111 2.42 -2.12 10.52
C GLU A 111 2.79 -1.56 9.14
N TRP A 112 2.81 -0.24 9.05
CA TRP A 112 3.26 0.51 7.88
C TRP A 112 3.85 1.85 8.33
N ASP A 113 4.74 2.41 7.52
CA ASP A 113 5.43 3.69 7.72
C ASP A 113 5.31 4.66 6.52
N CYS A 114 4.56 4.24 5.50
CA CYS A 114 4.24 5.07 4.36
C CYS A 114 2.87 4.72 3.77
N GLY A 115 2.40 5.59 2.88
CA GLY A 115 1.21 5.31 2.09
C GLY A 115 1.00 6.28 0.94
N PRO A 116 0.02 5.98 0.08
CA PRO A 116 -0.31 6.85 -1.02
C PRO A 116 -1.15 8.02 -0.53
N ALA A 117 -1.01 9.17 -1.19
CA ALA A 117 -1.89 10.32 -1.02
C ALA A 117 -2.54 10.71 -2.36
N GLY A 118 -3.81 11.10 -2.30
CA GLY A 118 -4.52 11.63 -3.46
C GLY A 118 -3.82 12.87 -4.01
N GLY A 119 -3.59 12.89 -5.32
CA GLY A 119 -3.24 14.11 -6.05
C GLY A 119 -4.48 14.99 -6.18
N ASP A 120 -4.79 15.70 -5.09
CA ASP A 120 -5.51 16.98 -4.98
C ASP A 120 -6.22 17.03 -3.61
N GLY A 121 -5.59 17.70 -2.65
CA GLY A 121 -6.28 18.29 -1.50
C GLY A 121 -6.97 17.36 -0.51
N ASP A 122 -6.43 16.18 -0.20
CA ASP A 122 -6.90 15.42 0.97
C ASP A 122 -6.59 16.23 2.25
N ILE A 123 -7.66 16.78 2.82
CA ILE A 123 -7.73 17.47 4.10
C ILE A 123 -7.17 16.51 5.15
N VAL A 124 -5.99 16.85 5.67
CA VAL A 124 -5.49 16.31 6.93
C VAL A 124 -6.55 16.62 7.99
N PRO A 125 -7.13 15.65 8.72
CA PRO A 125 -7.91 15.98 9.90
C PRO A 125 -6.99 16.73 10.85
N ASP A 126 -7.33 17.98 11.14
CA ASP A 126 -6.63 18.83 12.08
C ASP A 126 -6.54 18.08 13.42
N GLN A 127 -5.33 17.69 13.82
CA GLN A 127 -5.13 17.15 15.15
C GLN A 127 -5.41 18.28 16.14
N PRO A 128 -6.38 18.16 17.06
CA PRO A 128 -6.62 19.23 18.01
C PRO A 128 -5.36 19.40 18.86
N ALA A 129 -4.76 20.59 18.75
CA ALA A 129 -3.68 21.03 19.61
C ALA A 129 -4.10 20.79 21.06
N THR A 130 -3.39 19.89 21.73
CA THR A 130 -3.56 19.70 23.16
C THR A 130 -3.09 20.97 23.86
N VAL A 131 -4.05 21.83 24.18
CA VAL A 131 -3.86 22.92 25.14
C VAL A 131 -3.48 22.28 26.47
N ARG A 132 -2.18 22.31 26.80
CA ARG A 132 -1.73 22.13 28.17
C ARG A 132 -1.83 23.49 28.86
N ARG A 133 -2.46 23.41 30.05
CA ARG A 133 -2.78 24.45 31.03
C ARG A 133 -1.74 25.54 31.22
#